data_AF-A0A6G9YBV1-F1
#
_entry.id   AF-A0A6G9YBV1-F1
#
_cell.length_a   1.000
_cell.length_b   1.000
_cell.length_c   1.000
_cell.angle_alpha   90.00
_cell.angle_beta   90.00
_cell.angle_gamma   90.00
#
_symmetry.space_group_name_H-M   'P 1'
#
loop_
_entity.id
_entity.type
_entity.pdbx_description
1 polymer ?
#
loop_
_entity_poly.entity_id
_entity_poly.type
_entity_poly.pdbx_seq_one_letter_code
_entity_poly.pdbx_strand_id
1 'polypeptide(L)'
;MIVIRAVLLLAGLAALAYGLDLFTGFGTADLISIGLWFGAGILLHDAVFAPLAAAVGLAGRGELPARWWPLAATGAVGTVTLVLIAAPVLNRAHAHPDNPTVLDRNYPLGLALAVLLLWTVVIAIGCLRNIRITKRFHTVVRGRRPARRS
;
A
#
# COMPACT_ATOMS: atom_id res chain seq x y z
N MET A 1 -2.12 -30.56 4.63
CA MET A 1 -2.84 -29.26 4.53
C MET A 1 -3.85 -29.04 5.67
N ILE A 2 -4.59 -30.06 6.13
CA ILE A 2 -5.58 -29.93 7.22
C ILE A 2 -4.97 -29.49 8.56
N VAL A 3 -3.82 -30.04 8.96
CA VAL A 3 -3.15 -29.66 10.21
C VAL A 3 -2.78 -28.18 10.24
N ILE A 4 -2.17 -27.66 9.17
CA ILE A 4 -1.82 -26.23 9.06
C ILE A 4 -3.07 -25.36 9.15
N ARG A 5 -4.17 -25.75 8.48
CA ARG A 5 -5.45 -25.02 8.58
C ARG A 5 -6.01 -25.04 9.99
N ALA A 6 -6.01 -26.20 10.65
CA ALA A 6 -6.48 -26.32 12.03
C ALA A 6 -5.65 -25.46 13.00
N VAL A 7 -4.32 -25.47 12.85
CA VAL A 7 -3.42 -24.61 13.64
C VAL A 7 -3.71 -23.13 13.40
N LEU A 8 -3.88 -22.71 12.14
CA LEU A 8 -4.22 -21.32 11.82
C LEU A 8 -5.59 -20.91 12.38
N LEU A 9 -6.58 -21.80 12.31
CA LEU A 9 -7.91 -21.55 12.87
C LEU A 9 -7.85 -21.42 14.40
N LEU A 10 -7.15 -22.33 15.08
CA LEU A 10 -6.99 -22.27 16.54
C LEU A 10 -6.21 -21.03 16.97
N ALA A 11 -5.13 -20.68 16.26
CA ALA A 11 -4.36 -19.47 16.53
C ALA A 11 -5.21 -18.21 16.32
N GLY A 12 -6.01 -18.16 15.24
CA GLY A 12 -6.92 -17.06 14.97
C GLY A 12 -8.01 -16.91 16.03
N LEU A 13 -8.63 -18.03 16.44
CA LEU A 13 -9.64 -18.03 17.51
C LEU A 13 -9.05 -17.62 18.86
N ALA A 14 -7.84 -18.09 19.19
CA ALA A 14 -7.15 -17.69 20.41
C ALA A 14 -6.82 -16.20 20.42
N ALA A 15 -6.33 -15.65 19.29
CA ALA A 15 -6.08 -14.22 19.16
C ALA A 15 -7.37 -13.39 19.26
N LEU A 16 -8.47 -13.86 18.69
CA LEU A 16 -9.78 -13.20 18.78
C LEU A 16 -10.30 -13.20 20.22
N ALA A 17 -10.24 -14.34 20.91
CA ALA A 17 -10.65 -14.45 22.30
C ALA A 17 -9.82 -13.52 23.20
N TYR A 18 -8.51 -13.48 23.00
CA TYR A 18 -7.61 -12.59 23.73
C TYR A 18 -7.91 -11.10 23.46
N GLY A 19 -8.19 -10.73 22.20
CA GLY A 19 -8.59 -9.37 21.85
C GLY A 19 -9.91 -8.94 22.50
N LEU A 20 -10.89 -9.86 22.56
CA LEU A 20 -12.17 -9.61 23.25
C LEU A 20 -11.99 -9.45 24.76
N ASP A 21 -11.12 -10.26 25.37
CA ASP A 21 -10.77 -10.13 26.79
C ASP A 21 -10.18 -8.75 27.08
N LEU A 22 -9.29 -8.25 26.22
CA LEU A 22 -8.69 -6.93 26.37
C LEU A 22 -9.71 -5.79 26.39
N PHE A 23 -10.80 -5.90 25.61
CA PHE A 23 -11.86 -4.88 25.61
C PHE A 23 -12.59 -4.75 26.94
N THR A 24 -12.57 -5.79 27.78
CA THR A 24 -13.23 -5.74 29.10
C THR A 24 -12.55 -4.75 30.05
N GLY A 25 -11.27 -4.43 29.82
CA GLY A 25 -10.50 -3.46 30.61
C GLY A 25 -10.56 -2.01 30.09
N PHE A 26 -11.21 -1.76 28.95
CA PHE A 26 -11.20 -0.43 28.32
C PHE A 26 -12.36 0.45 28.79
N GLY A 27 -12.10 1.76 28.87
CA GLY A 27 -13.15 2.74 29.15
C GLY A 27 -14.08 2.92 27.95
N THR A 28 -15.29 3.43 28.20
CA THR A 28 -16.29 3.70 27.13
C THR A 28 -15.74 4.62 26.03
N ALA A 29 -14.92 5.61 26.40
CA ALA A 29 -14.28 6.53 25.44
C ALA A 29 -13.33 5.80 24.49
N ASP A 30 -12.55 4.83 25.00
CA ASP A 30 -11.62 4.04 24.19
C ASP A 30 -12.38 3.13 23.23
N LEU A 31 -13.45 2.49 23.70
CA LEU A 31 -14.31 1.65 22.86
C LEU A 31 -14.97 2.45 21.72
N ILE A 32 -15.43 3.68 22.00
CA ILE A 32 -15.96 4.59 20.97
C ILE A 32 -14.85 4.98 19.98
N SER A 33 -13.65 5.32 20.46
CA SER A 33 -12.51 5.66 19.60
C SER A 33 -12.13 4.49 18.68
N ILE A 34 -12.08 3.27 19.22
CA ILE A 34 -11.83 2.04 18.46
C ILE A 34 -12.93 1.84 17.41
N GLY A 35 -14.20 1.94 17.80
CA GLY A 35 -15.34 1.81 16.89
C GLY A 35 -15.32 2.85 15.77
N LEU A 36 -14.98 4.10 16.10
CA LEU A 36 -14.83 5.17 15.11
C LEU A 36 -13.65 4.90 14.17
N TRP A 37 -12.50 4.47 14.66
CA TRP A 37 -11.35 4.15 13.79
C TRP A 37 -11.61 2.96 12.88
N PHE A 38 -12.20 1.88 13.40
CA PHE A 38 -12.58 0.73 12.58
C PHE A 38 -13.67 1.11 11.58
N GLY A 39 -14.76 1.73 12.02
CA GLY A 39 -15.90 2.07 11.17
C GLY A 39 -15.58 3.18 10.17
N ALA A 40 -15.15 4.35 10.65
CA ALA A 40 -14.83 5.49 9.81
C ALA A 40 -13.61 5.21 8.92
N GLY A 41 -12.62 4.47 9.41
CA GLY A 41 -11.46 4.06 8.59
C GLY A 41 -11.87 3.18 7.40
N ILE A 42 -12.71 2.17 7.62
CA ILE A 42 -13.22 1.29 6.55
C ILE A 42 -14.11 2.07 5.59
N LEU A 43 -15.06 2.86 6.11
CA LEU A 43 -15.97 3.64 5.28
C LEU A 43 -15.21 4.67 4.43
N LEU A 44 -14.26 5.39 5.03
CA LEU A 44 -13.41 6.32 4.31
C LEU A 44 -12.58 5.58 3.26
N HIS A 45 -12.02 4.42 3.60
CA HIS A 45 -11.28 3.61 2.65
C HIS A 45 -12.16 3.26 1.43
N ASP A 46 -13.32 2.64 1.64
CA ASP A 46 -14.12 2.17 0.50
C ASP A 46 -14.77 3.32 -0.28
N ALA A 47 -15.25 4.35 0.43
CA ALA A 47 -15.89 5.51 -0.19
C ALA A 47 -14.90 6.45 -0.89
N VAL A 48 -13.61 6.44 -0.54
CA VAL A 48 -12.59 7.30 -1.19
C VAL A 48 -11.78 6.51 -2.20
N PHE A 49 -11.34 5.30 -1.87
CA PHE A 49 -10.51 4.51 -2.77
C PHE A 49 -11.28 4.01 -3.98
N ALA A 50 -12.53 3.54 -3.82
CA ALA A 50 -13.26 3.04 -4.98
C ALA A 50 -13.53 4.16 -6.01
N PRO A 51 -13.96 5.37 -5.62
CA PRO A 51 -14.10 6.49 -6.56
C PRO A 51 -12.78 7.01 -7.08
N LEU A 52 -11.72 7.12 -6.26
CA LEU A 52 -10.41 7.55 -6.74
C LEU A 52 -9.80 6.53 -7.72
N ALA A 53 -9.90 5.24 -7.44
CA ALA A 53 -9.45 4.19 -8.34
C ALA A 53 -10.23 4.22 -9.66
N ALA A 54 -11.55 4.47 -9.61
CA ALA A 54 -12.37 4.67 -10.80
C ALA A 54 -11.96 5.95 -11.56
N ALA A 55 -11.78 7.08 -10.88
CA ALA A 55 -11.41 8.36 -11.47
C ALA A 55 -10.02 8.31 -12.12
N VAL A 56 -9.02 7.78 -11.41
CA VAL A 56 -7.67 7.53 -11.95
C VAL A 56 -7.75 6.53 -13.10
N GLY A 57 -8.54 5.46 -12.92
CA GLY A 57 -8.86 4.46 -13.92
C GLY A 57 -9.40 5.04 -15.23
N LEU A 58 -10.28 6.04 -15.16
CA LEU A 58 -10.85 6.75 -16.30
C LEU A 58 -9.87 7.78 -16.88
N ALA A 59 -9.28 8.63 -16.04
CA ALA A 59 -8.38 9.70 -16.48
C ALA A 59 -7.09 9.16 -17.11
N GLY A 60 -6.56 8.07 -16.58
CA GLY A 60 -5.33 7.45 -17.08
C GLY A 60 -5.50 6.66 -18.37
N ARG A 61 -6.74 6.39 -18.86
CA ARG A 61 -6.96 5.51 -20.03
C ARG A 61 -6.28 6.03 -21.28
N GLY A 62 -6.14 7.35 -21.42
CA GLY A 62 -5.48 7.99 -22.55
C GLY A 62 -3.97 8.21 -22.37
N GLU A 63 -3.52 8.43 -21.14
CA GLU A 63 -2.18 8.96 -20.86
C GLU A 63 -1.13 7.87 -20.58
N LEU A 64 -1.55 6.75 -19.97
CA LEU A 64 -0.65 5.71 -19.50
C LEU A 64 -0.74 4.45 -20.38
N PRO A 65 0.37 3.99 -20.98
CA PRO A 65 0.39 2.72 -21.69
C PRO A 65 -0.05 1.58 -20.78
N ALA A 66 -0.88 0.64 -21.29
CA ALA A 66 -1.43 -0.50 -20.56
C ALA A 66 -0.42 -1.23 -19.64
N ARG A 67 0.85 -1.28 -20.05
CA ARG A 67 1.98 -1.88 -19.30
C ARG A 67 2.35 -1.21 -17.98
N TRP A 68 2.06 0.09 -17.80
CA TRP A 68 2.40 0.84 -16.59
C TRP A 68 1.32 0.77 -15.51
N TRP A 69 0.10 0.38 -15.88
CA TRP A 69 -1.05 0.34 -14.98
C TRP A 69 -0.84 -0.52 -13.72
N PRO A 70 -0.31 -1.76 -13.79
CA PRO A 70 -0.12 -2.55 -12.58
C PRO A 70 0.89 -1.92 -11.61
N LEU A 71 1.93 -1.28 -12.14
CA LEU A 71 2.97 -0.59 -11.37
C LEU A 71 2.42 0.68 -10.70
N ALA A 72 1.69 1.48 -11.48
CA ALA A 72 1.03 2.70 -10.98
C ALA A 72 -0.01 2.38 -9.90
N ALA A 73 -0.83 1.34 -10.10
CA ALA A 73 -1.80 0.89 -9.09
C ALA A 73 -1.10 0.45 -7.79
N THR A 74 -0.01 -0.31 -7.90
CA THR A 74 0.78 -0.74 -6.73
C THR A 74 1.37 0.47 -5.98
N GLY A 75 1.94 1.43 -6.70
CA GLY A 75 2.48 2.66 -6.11
C GLY A 75 1.42 3.52 -5.44
N ALA A 76 0.24 3.62 -6.04
CA ALA A 76 -0.90 4.34 -5.48
C ALA A 76 -1.38 3.68 -4.17
N VAL A 77 -1.65 2.37 -4.18
CA VAL A 77 -2.07 1.62 -2.98
C VAL A 77 -1.02 1.75 -1.86
N GLY A 78 0.26 1.62 -2.19
CA GLY A 78 1.35 1.81 -1.23
C GLY A 78 1.39 3.22 -0.65
N THR A 79 1.14 4.24 -1.47
CA THR A 79 1.09 5.65 -1.01
C THR A 79 -0.05 5.84 -0.01
N VAL A 80 -1.26 5.35 -0.31
CA VAL A 80 -2.37 5.55 0.64
C VAL A 80 -2.16 4.74 1.92
N THR A 81 -1.59 3.53 1.81
CA THR A 81 -1.22 2.74 3.00
C THR A 81 -0.24 3.51 3.90
N LEU A 82 0.79 4.14 3.32
CA LEU A 82 1.74 4.98 4.06
C LEU A 82 1.04 6.17 4.73
N VAL A 83 0.12 6.83 4.04
CA VAL A 83 -0.65 7.96 4.60
C VAL A 83 -1.54 7.51 5.76
N LEU A 84 -2.24 6.37 5.61
CA LEU A 84 -3.11 5.85 6.67
C LEU A 84 -2.33 5.47 7.93
N ILE A 85 -1.18 4.82 7.78
CA ILE A 85 -0.31 4.48 8.91
C ILE A 85 0.29 5.76 9.54
N ALA A 86 0.59 6.77 8.73
CA ALA A 86 1.14 8.04 9.22
C ALA A 86 0.08 8.98 9.83
N ALA A 87 -1.21 8.82 9.51
CA ALA A 87 -2.30 9.67 9.98
C ALA A 87 -2.32 9.88 11.51
N PRO A 88 -2.24 8.83 12.36
CA PRO A 88 -2.26 9.02 13.82
C PRO A 88 -1.03 9.77 14.34
N VAL A 89 0.14 9.62 13.71
CA VAL A 89 1.39 10.28 14.14
C VAL A 89 1.54 11.70 13.60
N LEU A 90 0.79 12.08 12.56
CA LEU A 90 0.80 13.42 11.97
C LEU A 90 0.16 14.48 12.87
N ASN A 91 -0.93 14.15 13.58
CA ASN A 91 -1.72 15.14 14.31
C ASN A 91 -1.14 15.54 15.69
N ARG A 92 -0.09 14.86 16.15
CA ARG A 92 0.53 15.09 17.47
C ARG A 92 -0.40 15.15 18.70
N ALA A 93 -1.65 14.74 18.57
CA ALA A 93 -2.72 15.00 19.54
C ALA A 93 -2.52 14.32 20.91
N HIS A 94 -1.61 13.35 21.02
CA HIS A 94 -1.31 12.62 22.26
C HIS A 94 0.18 12.71 22.65
N ALA A 95 0.87 13.79 22.27
CA ALA A 95 2.23 14.04 22.74
C ALA A 95 2.23 14.14 24.27
N HIS A 96 2.77 13.13 24.95
CA HIS A 96 2.93 13.16 26.40
C HIS A 96 4.05 14.14 26.76
N PRO A 97 3.80 15.17 27.60
CA PRO A 97 4.81 16.13 28.00
C PRO A 97 6.02 15.48 28.69
N ASP A 98 5.79 14.33 29.32
CA ASP A 98 6.81 13.57 30.08
C ASP A 98 7.70 12.67 29.21
N ASN A 99 7.41 12.54 27.91
CA ASN A 99 8.25 11.76 26.99
C ASN A 99 8.48 12.51 25.66
N PRO A 100 9.36 13.52 25.66
CA PRO A 100 9.60 14.37 24.50
C PRO A 100 10.12 13.60 23.28
N THR A 101 10.69 12.40 23.45
CA THR A 101 11.32 11.63 22.36
C THR A 101 10.35 10.94 21.41
N VAL A 102 9.12 10.66 21.83
CA VAL A 102 8.15 9.88 21.01
C VAL A 102 7.68 10.67 19.80
N LEU A 103 7.65 12.01 19.90
CA LEU A 103 7.07 12.87 18.88
C LEU A 103 7.95 14.03 18.37
N ASP A 104 9.25 13.95 18.63
CA ASP A 104 10.22 14.95 18.18
C ASP A 104 10.59 14.79 16.69
N ARG A 105 10.31 13.62 16.10
CA ARG A 105 10.67 13.34 14.71
C ARG A 105 9.73 14.07 13.75
N ASN A 106 10.30 14.61 12.66
CA ASN A 106 9.54 15.23 11.58
C ASN A 106 8.83 14.16 10.74
N TYR A 107 7.68 13.69 11.23
CA TYR A 107 6.84 12.68 10.55
C TYR A 107 6.36 13.11 9.16
N PRO A 108 5.97 14.38 8.90
CA PRO A 108 5.69 14.84 7.54
C PRO A 108 6.86 14.63 6.57
N LEU A 109 8.08 14.95 7.00
CA LEU A 109 9.28 14.76 6.19
C LEU A 109 9.57 13.27 5.99
N GLY A 110 9.42 12.45 7.03
CA GLY A 110 9.58 10.99 6.92
C GLY A 110 8.59 10.36 5.93
N LEU A 111 7.33 10.78 5.98
CA LEU A 111 6.29 10.35 5.05
C LEU A 111 6.62 10.78 3.61
N ALA A 112 7.01 12.04 3.41
CA ALA A 112 7.37 12.55 2.09
C ALA A 112 8.54 11.75 1.48
N LEU A 113 9.58 11.46 2.27
CA LEU A 113 10.71 10.65 1.83
C LEU A 113 10.30 9.19 1.53
N ALA A 114 9.43 8.59 2.33
CA ALA A 114 8.93 7.23 2.10
C ALA A 114 8.13 7.14 0.79
N VAL A 115 7.23 8.11 0.53
CA VAL A 115 6.47 8.20 -0.71
C VAL A 115 7.40 8.44 -1.90
N LEU A 116 8.37 9.33 -1.78
CA LEU A 116 9.37 9.59 -2.81
C LEU A 116 10.17 8.32 -3.16
N LEU A 117 10.64 7.59 -2.14
CA LEU A 117 11.38 6.35 -2.34
C LEU A 117 10.52 5.29 -3.02
N LEU A 118 9.26 5.12 -2.60
CA LEU A 118 8.31 4.21 -3.21
C LEU A 118 8.15 4.48 -4.70
N TRP A 119 7.85 5.72 -5.09
CA TRP A 119 7.68 6.08 -6.49
C TRP A 119 8.97 5.96 -7.30
N THR A 120 10.12 6.26 -6.68
CA THR A 120 11.44 6.03 -7.30
C THR A 120 11.62 4.56 -7.69
N VAL A 121 11.27 3.63 -6.78
CA VAL A 121 11.35 2.19 -7.04
C VAL A 121 10.35 1.76 -8.12
N VAL A 122 9.10 2.24 -8.08
CA VAL A 122 8.07 1.95 -9.07
C VAL A 122 8.52 2.37 -10.48
N ILE A 123 9.04 3.59 -10.61
CA ILE A 123 9.55 4.13 -11.88
C ILE A 123 10.76 3.33 -12.36
N ALA A 124 11.71 3.04 -11.48
CA ALA A 124 12.89 2.25 -11.82
C ALA A 124 12.49 0.88 -12.40
N ILE A 125 11.59 0.15 -11.73
CA ILE A 125 11.11 -1.16 -12.20
C ILE A 125 10.40 -1.04 -13.55
N GLY A 126 9.56 -0.02 -13.74
CA GLY A 126 8.89 0.24 -15.01
C GLY A 126 9.87 0.50 -16.16
N CYS A 127 10.88 1.34 -15.93
CA CYS A 127 11.96 1.60 -16.89
C CYS A 127 12.75 0.34 -17.24
N LEU A 128 13.17 -0.45 -16.24
CA LEU A 128 13.89 -1.71 -16.44
C LEU A 128 13.07 -2.73 -17.26
N ARG A 129 11.76 -2.85 -16.98
CA ARG A 129 10.86 -3.72 -17.76
C ARG A 129 10.77 -3.26 -19.22
N ASN A 130 10.64 -1.96 -19.47
CA ASN A 130 10.48 -1.42 -20.81
C ASN A 130 11.75 -1.66 -21.67
N ILE A 131 12.94 -1.48 -21.09
CA ILE A 131 14.23 -1.72 -21.78
C ILE A 131 14.39 -3.20 -22.17
N ARG A 132 14.03 -4.14 -21.27
CA ARG A 132 14.18 -5.58 -21.52
C ARG A 132 13.30 -6.07 -22.69
N ILE A 133 12.09 -5.53 -22.82
CA ILE A 133 11.16 -5.92 -23.89
C ILE A 133 11.68 -5.45 -25.26
N THR A 134 12.16 -4.20 -25.37
CA THR A 134 12.73 -3.67 -26.61
C THR A 134 13.94 -4.50 -27.07
N LYS A 135 14.83 -4.87 -26.15
CA LYS A 135 15.99 -5.74 -26.47
C LYS A 135 15.57 -7.11 -27.00
N ARG A 136 14.52 -7.72 -26.42
CA ARG A 136 13.98 -9.02 -26.86
C ARG A 136 13.38 -8.95 -28.26
N PHE A 137 12.68 -7.86 -28.60
CA PHE A 137 12.15 -7.65 -29.94
C PHE A 137 13.26 -7.54 -31.00
N HIS A 138 14.30 -6.77 -30.73
CA HIS A 138 15.43 -6.62 -31.66
C HIS A 138 16.17 -7.93 -31.91
N THR A 139 16.31 -8.80 -30.90
CA THR A 139 16.97 -10.11 -31.08
C THR A 139 16.13 -11.06 -31.92
N VAL A 140 14.81 -11.13 -31.71
CA VAL A 140 13.91 -11.99 -32.48
C VAL A 140 13.83 -11.57 -33.95
N VAL A 141 13.75 -10.27 -34.24
CA VAL A 141 13.69 -9.75 -35.62
C VAL A 141 15.01 -9.98 -36.37
N ARG A 142 16.16 -9.84 -35.69
CA ARG A 142 17.47 -10.07 -36.31
C ARG A 142 17.76 -11.55 -36.59
N GLY A 143 17.23 -12.45 -35.75
CA GLY A 143 17.32 -13.90 -35.96
C GLY A 143 16.42 -14.45 -37.09
N ARG A 144 15.43 -13.68 -37.55
CA ARG A 144 14.50 -14.08 -38.63
C ARG A 144 14.90 -13.63 -40.03
N ARG A 145 16.04 -12.94 -40.23
CA ARG A 145 16.49 -12.63 -41.59
C ARG A 145 16.93 -13.95 -42.26
N PRO A 146 16.24 -14.42 -43.32
CA PRO A 146 16.66 -15.62 -44.01
C PRO A 146 18.06 -15.36 -44.56
N ALA A 147 19.00 -16.24 -44.24
CA ALA A 147 20.31 -16.25 -44.85
C ALA A 147 20.09 -16.28 -46.37
N ARG A 148 20.39 -15.15 -47.03
CA ARG A 148 20.29 -15.01 -48.48
C ARG A 148 21.29 -15.99 -49.06
N ARG A 149 20.81 -17.18 -49.44
CA ARG A 149 21.60 -18.20 -50.15
C ARG A 149 21.92 -17.63 -51.52
N SER A 150 23.21 -17.35 -51.74
CA SER A 150 23.82 -17.11 -53.05
C SER A 150 24.03 -18.44 -53.76
#